data_AF-A0A376VJC3-F1
#
_entry.id   AF-A0A376VJC3-F1
#
_cell.length_a   1.000
_cell.length_b   1.000
_cell.length_c   1.000
_cell.angle_alpha   90.00
_cell.angle_beta   90.00
_cell.angle_gamma   90.00
#
_symmetry.space_group_name_H-M   'P 1'
#
loop_
_entity.id
_entity.type
_entity.pdbx_description
1 polymer ?
#
loop_
_entity_poly.entity_id
_entity_poly.type
_entity_poly.pdbx_seq_one_letter_code
_entity_poly.pdbx_strand_id
1 'polypeptide(L)'
;MSNPGRDYPLAMLLLMVAAICLSSVGGLSIAMVIPGNEINLSAGVMQTFTVLMSHVAPEIEWTVRVISALLLLGVLAEIASWIVGPSRGMYVTAQKNLLPAAFAKMNKNGVPVTLVISQLVITSIALIILTNTGGGNNMSFLIALALTVVIYLCAYFMLFIGYIVLVLKHPDLKRTFNIPGGKGVKLVVAVVGLLTSIMAFIVSFLPPDNIQGDSTDMYVELLVVSFLVVLALPFILYAVHDRKGKGNTGVTLEPINSQNAPKGHFFLHPRARSPHYIVMNDKKH
;
A
#
# COMPACT_ATOMS: atom_id res chain seq x y z
N MET A 1 -23.01 6.44 1.93
CA MET A 1 -23.11 7.85 1.50
C MET A 1 -24.52 8.10 1.00
N SER A 2 -25.12 9.23 1.36
CA SER A 2 -26.50 9.56 1.00
C SER A 2 -26.61 10.14 -0.42
N ASN A 3 -25.71 11.05 -0.80
CA ASN A 3 -25.64 11.60 -2.16
C ASN A 3 -24.23 11.44 -2.78
N PRO A 4 -23.93 10.29 -3.43
CA PRO A 4 -22.61 10.01 -3.97
C PRO A 4 -22.10 11.05 -4.98
N GLY A 5 -22.99 11.68 -5.76
CA GLY A 5 -22.59 12.58 -6.84
C GLY A 5 -21.89 13.86 -6.36
N ARG A 6 -22.25 14.35 -5.17
CA ARG A 6 -21.68 15.57 -4.56
C ARG A 6 -20.81 15.25 -3.34
N ASP A 7 -21.27 14.35 -2.47
CA ASP A 7 -20.60 14.08 -1.20
C ASP A 7 -19.23 13.42 -1.41
N TYR A 8 -19.12 12.54 -2.41
CA TYR A 8 -17.87 11.82 -2.66
C TYR A 8 -16.77 12.75 -3.21
N PRO A 9 -16.98 13.56 -4.27
CA PRO A 9 -15.97 14.52 -4.70
C PRO A 9 -15.55 15.52 -3.62
N LEU A 10 -16.50 16.02 -2.82
CA LEU A 10 -16.19 16.94 -1.70
C LEU A 10 -15.37 16.25 -0.61
N ALA A 11 -15.71 15.01 -0.25
CA ALA A 11 -14.94 14.23 0.71
C ALA A 11 -13.51 13.98 0.21
N MET A 12 -13.33 13.64 -1.07
CA MET A 12 -12.01 13.45 -1.67
C MET A 12 -11.19 14.75 -1.69
N LEU A 13 -11.81 15.89 -2.00
CA LEU A 13 -11.14 17.20 -1.99
C LEU A 13 -10.70 17.58 -0.57
N LEU A 14 -11.59 17.42 0.42
CA LEU A 14 -11.26 17.70 1.82
C LEU A 14 -10.14 16.79 2.32
N LEU A 15 -10.22 15.48 2.03
CA LEU A 15 -9.16 14.53 2.38
C LEU A 15 -7.83 14.88 1.72
N MET A 16 -7.84 15.30 0.46
CA MET A 16 -6.64 15.75 -0.24
C MET A 16 -6.02 16.97 0.43
N VAL A 17 -6.83 18.01 0.72
CA VAL A 17 -6.36 19.24 1.39
C VAL A 17 -5.81 18.91 2.78
N ALA A 18 -6.51 18.11 3.56
CA ALA A 18 -6.06 17.69 4.88
C ALA A 18 -4.73 16.91 4.81
N ALA A 19 -4.61 15.96 3.88
CA ALA A 19 -3.39 15.19 3.68
C ALA A 19 -2.21 16.08 3.26
N ILE A 20 -2.44 17.04 2.36
CA ILE A 20 -1.41 18.00 1.92
C ILE A 20 -0.97 18.86 3.10
N CYS A 21 -1.90 19.46 3.85
CA CYS A 21 -1.56 20.32 4.98
C CYS A 21 -0.78 19.56 6.06
N LEU A 22 -1.28 18.39 6.49
CA LEU A 22 -0.63 17.58 7.53
C LEU A 22 0.76 17.10 7.10
N SER A 23 0.89 16.60 5.86
CA SER A 23 2.17 16.10 5.35
C SER A 23 3.17 17.24 5.12
N SER A 24 2.70 18.40 4.63
CA SER A 24 3.57 19.56 4.38
C SER A 24 4.06 20.17 5.68
N VAL A 25 3.21 20.32 6.69
CA VAL A 25 3.62 20.84 8.00
C VAL A 25 4.67 19.90 8.63
N GLY A 26 4.42 18.59 8.63
CA GLY A 26 5.39 17.62 9.15
C GLY A 26 6.71 17.62 8.36
N GLY A 27 6.65 17.52 7.03
CA GLY A 27 7.83 17.49 6.17
C GLY A 27 8.66 18.77 6.22
N LEU A 28 8.01 19.94 6.20
CA LEU A 28 8.69 21.23 6.31
C LEU A 28 9.32 21.43 7.69
N SER A 29 8.68 20.94 8.77
CA SER A 29 9.26 21.02 10.11
C SER A 29 10.60 20.29 10.19
N ILE A 30 10.72 19.14 9.53
CA ILE A 30 11.99 18.40 9.41
C ILE A 30 12.99 19.19 8.54
N ALA A 31 12.55 19.62 7.36
CA ALA A 31 13.41 20.27 6.38
C ALA A 31 13.94 21.65 6.80
N MET A 32 13.23 22.37 7.69
CA MET A 32 13.69 23.65 8.24
C MET A 32 14.81 23.51 9.27
N VAL A 33 14.91 22.33 9.90
CA VAL A 33 15.82 22.10 11.04
C VAL A 33 17.04 21.28 10.62
N ILE A 34 16.87 20.39 9.65
CA ILE A 34 17.92 19.47 9.19
C ILE A 34 18.24 19.77 7.73
N PRO A 35 19.50 20.07 7.38
CA PRO A 35 19.95 20.20 6.00
C PRO A 35 19.60 18.96 5.17
N GLY A 36 19.15 19.15 3.92
CA GLY A 36 18.62 18.05 3.09
C GLY A 36 19.60 16.90 2.83
N ASN A 37 20.91 17.16 2.89
CA ASN A 37 21.97 16.16 2.72
C ASN A 37 22.19 15.29 3.98
N GLU A 38 21.71 15.71 5.15
CA GLU A 38 21.94 15.04 6.45
C GLU A 38 20.68 14.36 7.02
N ILE A 39 19.57 14.41 6.27
CA ILE A 39 18.32 13.77 6.69
C ILE A 39 18.50 12.25 6.67
N ASN A 40 18.37 11.62 7.83
CA ASN A 40 18.19 10.18 7.92
C ASN A 40 16.75 9.82 7.56
N LEU A 41 16.53 9.00 6.53
CA LEU A 41 15.17 8.74 6.05
C LEU A 41 14.36 7.82 6.98
N SER A 42 15.04 7.00 7.78
CA SER A 42 14.39 6.10 8.75
C SER A 42 14.19 6.75 10.12
N ALA A 43 15.19 7.51 10.58
CA ALA A 43 15.19 8.12 11.91
C ALA A 43 14.91 9.63 11.90
N GLY A 44 14.64 10.24 10.74
CA GLY A 44 14.59 11.69 10.55
C GLY A 44 13.55 12.41 11.42
N VAL A 45 12.42 11.75 11.70
CA VAL A 45 11.42 12.27 12.65
C VAL A 45 12.04 12.42 14.05
N MET A 46 12.76 11.40 14.53
CA MET A 46 13.41 11.46 15.84
C MET A 46 14.61 12.38 15.88
N GLN A 47 15.37 12.42 14.79
CA GLN A 47 16.47 13.38 14.60
C GLN A 47 15.94 14.81 14.77
N THR A 48 14.80 15.12 14.16
CA THR A 48 14.17 16.45 14.24
C THR A 48 13.75 16.79 15.66
N PHE A 49 13.08 15.87 16.37
CA PHE A 49 12.72 16.08 17.77
C PHE A 49 13.95 16.29 18.65
N THR A 50 15.04 15.55 18.42
CA THR A 50 16.29 15.69 19.18
C THR A 50 16.88 17.08 18.97
N VAL A 51 17.03 17.51 17.71
CA VAL A 51 17.60 18.84 17.39
C VAL A 51 16.73 19.95 17.96
N LEU A 52 15.41 19.90 17.78
CA LEU A 52 14.51 20.92 18.34
C LEU A 52 14.55 20.96 19.88
N MET A 53 14.52 19.80 20.54
CA MET A 53 14.50 19.75 22.00
C MET A 53 15.81 20.24 22.60
N SER A 54 16.94 19.88 21.96
CA SER A 54 18.27 20.35 22.35
C SER A 54 18.44 21.87 22.25
N HIS A 55 17.65 22.54 21.40
CA HIS A 55 17.68 23.99 21.27
C HIS A 55 16.69 24.69 22.20
N VAL A 56 15.48 24.15 22.36
CA VAL A 56 14.38 24.81 23.09
C VAL A 56 14.46 24.58 24.60
N ALA A 57 14.71 23.35 25.04
CA ALA A 57 14.83 23.02 26.46
C ALA A 57 15.70 21.76 26.64
N PRO A 58 17.03 21.93 26.70
CA PRO A 58 18.00 20.83 26.83
C PRO A 58 17.74 19.95 28.07
N GLU A 59 17.23 20.56 29.14
CA GLU A 59 16.91 19.91 30.41
C GLU A 59 15.83 18.81 30.31
N ILE A 60 14.98 18.86 29.29
CA ILE A 60 13.94 17.85 29.03
C ILE A 60 14.18 17.04 27.75
N GLU A 61 15.41 17.01 27.24
CA GLU A 61 15.78 16.22 26.06
C GLU A 61 15.41 14.73 26.18
N TRP A 62 15.42 14.18 27.39
CA TRP A 62 14.98 12.80 27.67
C TRP A 62 13.55 12.51 27.18
N THR A 63 12.69 13.53 27.07
CA THR A 63 11.32 13.42 26.55
C THR A 63 11.30 12.90 25.11
N VAL A 64 12.34 13.16 24.32
CA VAL A 64 12.47 12.63 22.95
C VAL A 64 12.44 11.09 22.94
N ARG A 65 13.01 10.45 23.97
CA ARG A 65 12.96 8.98 24.11
C ARG A 65 11.55 8.48 24.39
N VAL A 66 10.77 9.22 25.18
CA VAL A 66 9.35 8.92 25.43
C VAL A 66 8.53 9.04 24.14
N ILE A 67 8.73 10.14 23.39
CA ILE A 67 8.09 10.34 22.08
C ILE A 67 8.47 9.21 21.11
N SER A 68 9.74 8.80 21.11
CA SER A 68 10.22 7.67 20.29
C SER A 68 9.50 6.37 20.62
N ALA A 69 9.27 6.09 21.91
CA ALA A 69 8.52 4.91 22.35
C ALA A 69 7.06 4.95 21.89
N LEU A 70 6.41 6.12 21.97
CA LEU A 70 5.03 6.31 21.49
C LEU A 70 4.92 6.12 19.97
N LEU A 71 5.88 6.65 19.21
CA LEU A 71 5.94 6.47 17.76
C LEU A 71 6.16 5.00 17.40
N LEU A 72 7.08 4.32 18.07
CA LEU A 72 7.30 2.89 17.90
C LEU A 72 6.01 2.08 18.16
N LEU A 73 5.29 2.39 19.25
CA LEU A 73 4.02 1.72 19.55
C LEU A 73 2.96 1.93 18.46
N GLY A 74 2.85 3.16 17.93
CA GLY A 74 1.93 3.46 16.83
C GLY A 74 2.26 2.67 15.57
N VAL A 75 3.54 2.65 15.16
CA VAL A 75 4.00 1.90 13.99
C VAL A 75 3.82 0.39 14.18
N LEU A 76 4.12 -0.15 15.37
CA LEU A 76 3.90 -1.58 15.67
C LEU A 76 2.43 -1.97 15.60
N ALA A 77 1.54 -1.13 16.15
CA ALA A 77 0.10 -1.36 16.08
C ALA A 77 -0.40 -1.35 14.63
N GLU A 78 0.13 -0.44 13.80
CA GLU A 78 -0.18 -0.41 12.38
C GLU A 78 0.32 -1.69 11.69
N ILE A 79 1.62 -2.03 11.79
CA ILE A 79 2.21 -3.22 11.16
C ILE A 79 1.44 -4.49 11.55
N ALA A 80 1.04 -4.64 12.81
CA ALA A 80 0.26 -5.79 13.27
C ALA A 80 -1.05 -5.98 12.48
N SER A 81 -1.71 -4.89 12.08
CA SER A 81 -2.93 -4.93 11.27
C SER A 81 -2.68 -5.38 9.82
N TRP A 82 -1.50 -5.07 9.27
CA TRP A 82 -1.10 -5.45 7.91
C TRP A 82 -0.76 -6.94 7.77
N ILE A 83 -0.44 -7.64 8.87
CA ILE A 83 -0.10 -9.07 8.82
C ILE A 83 -1.29 -9.90 8.31
N VAL A 84 -2.52 -9.56 8.67
CA VAL A 84 -3.70 -10.40 8.34
C VAL A 84 -4.63 -9.76 7.33
N GLY A 85 -4.79 -8.44 7.38
CA GLY A 85 -5.85 -7.74 6.63
C GLY A 85 -5.80 -7.92 5.10
N PRO A 86 -4.69 -7.57 4.42
CA PRO A 86 -4.55 -7.72 2.97
C PRO A 86 -4.71 -9.17 2.50
N SER A 87 -4.14 -10.13 3.24
CA SER A 87 -4.25 -11.56 2.93
C SER A 87 -5.71 -12.05 2.97
N ARG A 88 -6.54 -11.55 3.90
CA ARG A 88 -7.99 -11.80 3.90
C ARG A 88 -8.69 -11.17 2.70
N GLY A 89 -8.32 -9.95 2.33
CA GLY A 89 -8.87 -9.27 1.13
C GLY A 89 -8.56 -10.02 -0.17
N MET A 90 -7.37 -10.62 -0.28
CA MET A 90 -6.97 -11.42 -1.45
C MET A 90 -7.63 -12.80 -1.51
N TYR A 91 -8.27 -13.26 -0.43
CA TYR A 91 -8.85 -14.61 -0.36
C TYR A 91 -9.96 -14.85 -1.40
N VAL A 92 -10.58 -13.80 -1.93
CA VAL A 92 -11.52 -13.90 -3.07
C VAL A 92 -10.90 -14.61 -4.29
N THR A 93 -9.59 -14.50 -4.48
CA THR A 93 -8.88 -15.19 -5.57
C THR A 93 -8.79 -16.69 -5.33
N ALA A 94 -8.64 -17.12 -4.06
CA ALA A 94 -8.70 -18.53 -3.68
C ALA A 94 -10.09 -19.13 -3.93
N GLN A 95 -11.17 -18.39 -3.60
CA GLN A 95 -12.55 -18.85 -3.87
C GLN A 95 -12.82 -19.04 -5.36
N LYS A 96 -12.16 -18.25 -6.21
CA LYS A 96 -12.30 -18.34 -7.68
C LYS A 96 -11.36 -19.37 -8.33
N ASN A 97 -10.65 -20.19 -7.56
CA ASN A 97 -9.59 -21.10 -8.06
C ASN A 97 -8.47 -20.41 -8.84
N LEU A 98 -8.22 -19.13 -8.55
CA LEU A 98 -7.14 -18.39 -9.20
C LEU A 98 -5.80 -18.57 -8.49
N LEU A 99 -5.82 -19.23 -7.32
CA LEU A 99 -4.63 -19.59 -6.56
C LEU A 99 -4.45 -21.11 -6.52
N PRO A 100 -3.20 -21.61 -6.43
CA PRO A 100 -2.94 -23.03 -6.21
C PRO A 100 -3.69 -23.54 -4.96
N ALA A 101 -4.14 -24.80 -4.98
CA ALA A 101 -4.94 -25.36 -3.89
C ALA A 101 -4.26 -25.27 -2.51
N ALA A 102 -2.93 -25.27 -2.47
CA ALA A 102 -2.17 -25.05 -1.24
C ALA A 102 -2.38 -23.66 -0.62
N PHE A 103 -2.58 -22.62 -1.44
CA PHE A 103 -2.74 -21.21 -1.01
C PHE A 103 -4.16 -20.86 -0.56
N ALA A 104 -5.11 -21.79 -0.69
CA ALA A 104 -6.49 -21.63 -0.24
C ALA A 104 -6.72 -22.09 1.22
N LYS A 105 -5.68 -22.52 1.94
CA LYS A 105 -5.83 -23.05 3.30
C LYS A 105 -6.02 -21.94 4.34
N MET A 106 -7.00 -22.14 5.23
CA MET A 106 -7.27 -21.28 6.40
C MET A 106 -7.18 -22.06 7.71
N ASN A 107 -6.93 -21.35 8.81
CA ASN A 107 -7.04 -21.91 10.16
C ASN A 107 -8.47 -21.81 10.72
N LYS A 108 -8.68 -22.34 11.93
CA LYS A 108 -9.96 -22.31 12.65
C LYS A 108 -10.51 -20.90 12.90
N ASN A 109 -9.65 -19.88 12.86
CA ASN A 109 -9.99 -18.48 13.16
C ASN A 109 -10.20 -17.63 11.88
N GLY A 110 -10.40 -18.26 10.72
CA GLY A 110 -10.64 -17.55 9.45
C GLY A 110 -9.44 -16.70 9.01
N VAL A 111 -8.21 -17.15 9.30
CA VAL A 111 -6.98 -16.52 8.80
C VAL A 111 -6.43 -17.39 7.67
N PRO A 112 -6.19 -16.84 6.47
CA PRO A 112 -5.54 -17.55 5.37
C PRO A 112 -4.04 -17.67 5.62
N VAL A 113 -3.67 -18.65 6.45
CA VAL A 113 -2.30 -18.84 6.97
C VAL A 113 -1.28 -18.98 5.85
N THR A 114 -1.62 -19.65 4.76
CA THR A 114 -0.69 -19.86 3.64
C THR A 114 -0.36 -18.57 2.89
N LEU A 115 -1.35 -17.69 2.68
CA LEU A 115 -1.13 -16.35 2.15
C LEU A 115 -0.30 -15.50 3.11
N VAL A 116 -0.64 -15.51 4.41
CA VAL A 116 0.09 -14.76 5.43
C VAL A 116 1.55 -15.21 5.53
N ILE A 117 1.82 -16.51 5.58
CA ILE A 117 3.21 -17.01 5.65
C ILE A 117 3.94 -16.68 4.35
N SER A 118 3.30 -16.83 3.18
CA SER A 118 3.94 -16.53 1.90
C SER A 118 4.35 -15.06 1.79
N GLN A 119 3.49 -14.12 2.21
CA GLN A 119 3.84 -12.69 2.20
C GLN A 119 4.97 -12.41 3.20
N LEU A 120 4.97 -13.04 4.38
CA LEU A 120 6.01 -12.83 5.39
C LEU A 120 7.37 -13.33 4.89
N VAL A 121 7.40 -14.46 4.17
CA VAL A 121 8.61 -14.97 3.52
C VAL A 121 9.10 -13.99 2.46
N ILE A 122 8.21 -13.52 1.58
CA ILE A 122 8.57 -12.53 0.52
C ILE A 122 9.11 -11.26 1.16
N THR A 123 8.43 -10.70 2.16
CA THR A 123 8.89 -9.49 2.86
C THR A 123 10.20 -9.71 3.60
N SER A 124 10.42 -10.87 4.22
CA SER A 124 11.69 -11.18 4.91
C SER A 124 12.85 -11.29 3.92
N ILE A 125 12.65 -11.97 2.79
CA ILE A 125 13.65 -12.07 1.73
C ILE A 125 13.96 -10.68 1.16
N ALA A 126 12.92 -9.90 0.84
CA ALA A 126 13.09 -8.53 0.36
C ALA A 126 13.83 -7.65 1.38
N LEU A 127 13.53 -7.78 2.68
CA LEU A 127 14.21 -7.04 3.74
C LEU A 127 15.72 -7.37 3.78
N ILE A 128 16.08 -8.66 3.70
CA ILE A 128 17.47 -9.11 3.70
C ILE A 128 18.20 -8.58 2.46
N ILE A 129 17.61 -8.73 1.28
CA ILE A 129 18.22 -8.30 0.02
C ILE A 129 18.39 -6.78 0.00
N LEU A 130 17.32 -6.02 0.25
CA LEU A 130 17.34 -4.57 0.10
C LEU A 130 18.22 -3.90 1.15
N THR A 131 18.16 -4.34 2.41
CA THR A 131 18.92 -3.72 3.51
C THR A 131 20.41 -4.03 3.44
N ASN A 132 20.79 -5.24 3.01
CA ASN A 132 22.20 -5.64 3.00
C ASN A 132 22.92 -5.32 1.70
N THR A 133 22.18 -5.04 0.62
CA THR A 133 22.78 -4.76 -0.71
C THR A 133 22.73 -3.28 -1.05
N GLY A 134 21.81 -2.50 -0.48
CA GLY A 134 21.46 -1.15 -0.93
C GLY A 134 22.42 -0.02 -0.54
N GLY A 135 23.75 -0.22 -0.47
CA GLY A 135 24.74 0.86 -0.41
C GLY A 135 24.66 1.82 0.80
N GLY A 136 23.82 1.52 1.80
CA GLY A 136 23.56 2.35 2.97
C GLY A 136 22.07 2.38 3.36
N ASN A 137 21.78 2.89 4.56
CA ASN A 137 20.42 2.86 5.12
C ASN A 137 19.42 3.72 4.33
N ASN A 138 19.83 4.92 3.90
CA ASN A 138 18.95 5.83 3.16
C ASN A 138 18.61 5.29 1.76
N MET A 139 19.60 4.76 1.03
CA MET A 139 19.38 4.14 -0.27
C MET A 139 18.50 2.89 -0.15
N SER A 140 18.75 2.03 0.84
CA SER A 140 17.89 0.86 1.13
C SER A 140 16.44 1.25 1.39
N PHE A 141 16.22 2.31 2.18
CA PHE A 141 14.88 2.84 2.46
C PHE A 141 14.20 3.39 1.19
N LEU A 142 14.92 4.15 0.37
CA LEU A 142 14.41 4.68 -0.89
C LEU A 142 14.06 3.58 -1.89
N ILE A 143 14.91 2.57 -2.05
CA ILE A 143 14.63 1.44 -2.95
C ILE A 143 13.41 0.67 -2.46
N ALA A 144 13.27 0.44 -1.16
CA ALA A 144 12.08 -0.22 -0.61
C ALA A 144 10.80 0.58 -0.92
N LEU A 145 10.82 1.91 -0.74
CA LEU A 145 9.71 2.77 -1.11
C LEU A 145 9.43 2.71 -2.63
N ALA A 146 10.45 2.91 -3.46
CA ALA A 146 10.31 2.88 -4.92
C ALA A 146 9.75 1.55 -5.41
N LEU A 147 10.26 0.42 -4.89
CA LEU A 147 9.80 -0.92 -5.22
C LEU A 147 8.30 -1.08 -4.89
N THR A 148 7.87 -0.67 -3.69
CA THR A 148 6.44 -0.75 -3.34
C THR A 148 5.56 0.13 -4.22
N VAL A 149 6.05 1.32 -4.61
CA VAL A 149 5.34 2.24 -5.52
C VAL A 149 5.18 1.62 -6.90
N VAL A 150 6.25 1.10 -7.51
CA VAL A 150 6.18 0.53 -8.87
C VAL A 150 5.30 -0.72 -8.95
N ILE A 151 5.30 -1.55 -7.90
CA ILE A 151 4.40 -2.71 -7.78
C ILE A 151 2.94 -2.24 -7.74
N TYR A 152 2.63 -1.23 -6.92
CA TYR A 152 1.28 -0.68 -6.84
C TYR A 152 0.83 -0.03 -8.15
N LEU A 153 1.73 0.68 -8.83
CA LEU A 153 1.42 1.36 -10.09
C LEU A 153 0.96 0.39 -11.18
N CYS A 154 1.44 -0.85 -11.18
CA CYS A 154 0.93 -1.89 -12.10
C CYS A 154 -0.59 -2.11 -11.93
N ALA A 155 -1.07 -2.15 -10.68
CA ALA A 155 -2.49 -2.25 -10.39
C ALA A 155 -3.26 -0.98 -10.81
N TYR A 156 -2.66 0.20 -10.62
CA TYR A 156 -3.26 1.46 -11.08
C TYR A 156 -3.35 1.58 -12.60
N PHE A 157 -2.36 1.08 -13.35
CA PHE A 157 -2.43 1.02 -14.81
C PHE A 157 -3.62 0.19 -15.27
N MET A 158 -3.78 -1.02 -14.71
CA MET A 158 -4.93 -1.87 -15.00
C MET A 158 -6.26 -1.22 -14.61
N LEU A 159 -6.29 -0.50 -13.47
CA LEU A 159 -7.47 0.25 -13.03
C LEU A 159 -7.85 1.36 -14.02
N PHE A 160 -6.90 2.20 -14.43
CA PHE A 160 -7.19 3.30 -15.36
C PHE A 160 -7.55 2.79 -16.75
N ILE A 161 -6.83 1.81 -17.28
CA ILE A 161 -7.15 1.19 -18.57
C ILE A 161 -8.52 0.52 -18.52
N GLY A 162 -8.80 -0.25 -17.47
CA GLY A 162 -10.09 -0.89 -17.25
C GLY A 162 -11.23 0.12 -17.12
N TYR A 163 -11.00 1.25 -16.45
CA TYR A 163 -11.97 2.34 -16.36
C TYR A 163 -12.23 3.01 -17.71
N ILE A 164 -11.19 3.26 -18.52
CA ILE A 164 -11.36 3.80 -19.88
C ILE A 164 -12.18 2.83 -20.74
N VAL A 165 -11.89 1.53 -20.66
CA VAL A 165 -12.67 0.48 -21.33
C VAL A 165 -14.13 0.50 -20.84
N LEU A 166 -14.39 0.61 -19.54
CA LEU A 166 -15.73 0.72 -18.97
C LEU A 166 -16.49 1.96 -19.47
N VAL A 167 -15.82 3.10 -19.63
CA VAL A 167 -16.42 4.34 -20.12
C VAL A 167 -16.71 4.28 -21.63
N LEU A 168 -15.85 3.64 -22.41
CA LEU A 168 -15.97 3.57 -23.87
C LEU A 168 -16.85 2.42 -24.36
N LYS A 169 -16.64 1.20 -23.86
CA LYS A 169 -17.29 -0.03 -24.36
C LYS A 169 -18.58 -0.40 -23.63
N HIS A 170 -18.78 0.09 -22.39
CA HIS A 170 -19.94 -0.25 -21.58
C HIS A 170 -20.67 0.99 -21.03
N PRO A 171 -21.14 1.90 -21.91
CA PRO A 171 -21.83 3.12 -21.49
C PRO A 171 -23.17 2.83 -20.80
N ASP A 172 -23.87 1.76 -21.18
CA ASP A 172 -25.26 1.48 -20.77
C ASP A 172 -25.39 0.79 -19.41
N LEU A 173 -24.27 0.43 -18.77
CA LEU A 173 -24.29 -0.17 -17.44
C LEU A 173 -24.78 0.84 -16.39
N LYS A 174 -25.69 0.39 -15.52
CA LYS A 174 -26.17 1.18 -14.37
C LYS A 174 -25.02 1.46 -13.40
N ARG A 175 -24.87 2.72 -12.99
CA ARG A 175 -23.80 3.19 -12.10
C ARG A 175 -24.39 4.02 -10.96
N THR A 176 -24.17 3.60 -9.72
CA THR A 176 -24.64 4.33 -8.51
C THR A 176 -23.90 5.65 -8.32
N PHE A 177 -22.63 5.71 -8.71
CA PHE A 177 -21.83 6.93 -8.75
C PHE A 177 -21.32 7.17 -10.18
N ASN A 178 -21.39 8.43 -10.62
CA ASN A 178 -20.82 8.88 -11.87
C ASN A 178 -19.95 10.09 -11.60
N ILE A 179 -18.73 10.11 -12.18
CA ILE A 179 -17.93 11.33 -12.23
C ILE A 179 -18.77 12.41 -12.94
N PRO A 180 -18.97 13.59 -12.32
CA PRO A 180 -19.71 14.69 -12.91
C PRO A 180 -18.98 15.22 -14.15
N GLY A 181 -19.72 15.70 -15.17
CA GLY A 181 -19.13 16.28 -16.39
C GLY A 181 -19.16 15.40 -17.65
N GLY A 182 -19.94 14.31 -17.64
CA GLY A 182 -20.21 13.52 -18.85
C GLY A 182 -19.02 12.67 -19.32
N LYS A 183 -19.08 12.17 -20.56
CA LYS A 183 -18.09 11.22 -21.11
C LYS A 183 -16.70 11.85 -21.30
N GLY A 184 -16.65 13.10 -21.76
CA GLY A 184 -15.39 13.82 -21.99
C GLY A 184 -14.57 13.98 -20.71
N VAL A 185 -15.19 14.52 -19.65
CA VAL A 185 -14.52 14.70 -18.34
C VAL A 185 -14.07 13.36 -17.76
N LYS A 186 -14.91 12.31 -17.86
CA LYS A 186 -14.53 10.96 -17.41
C LYS A 186 -13.24 10.46 -18.08
N LEU A 187 -13.10 10.67 -19.38
CA LEU A 187 -11.91 10.26 -20.11
C LEU A 187 -10.70 11.13 -19.76
N VAL A 188 -10.86 12.45 -19.70
CA VAL A 188 -9.76 13.37 -19.32
C VAL A 188 -9.21 13.02 -17.94
N VAL A 189 -10.08 12.85 -16.93
CA VAL A 189 -9.67 12.48 -15.57
C VAL A 189 -8.91 11.15 -15.55
N ALA A 190 -9.39 10.15 -16.31
CA ALA A 190 -8.73 8.85 -16.39
C ALA A 190 -7.36 8.91 -17.10
N VAL A 191 -7.27 9.66 -18.19
CA VAL A 191 -6.02 9.85 -18.94
C VAL A 191 -5.00 10.62 -18.12
N VAL A 192 -5.40 11.69 -17.42
CA VAL A 192 -4.52 12.44 -16.51
C VAL A 192 -3.99 11.53 -15.39
N GLY A 193 -4.86 10.72 -14.78
CA GLY A 193 -4.44 9.75 -13.76
C GLY A 193 -3.46 8.70 -14.29
N LEU A 194 -3.71 8.20 -15.51
CA LEU A 194 -2.81 7.25 -16.18
C LEU A 194 -1.45 7.89 -16.50
N LEU A 195 -1.43 9.08 -17.09
CA LEU A 195 -0.19 9.80 -17.41
C LEU A 195 0.63 10.12 -16.16
N THR A 196 -0.02 10.56 -15.09
CA THR A 196 0.64 10.83 -13.80
C THR A 196 1.23 9.54 -13.21
N SER A 197 0.51 8.42 -13.33
CA SER A 197 0.99 7.10 -12.89
C SER A 197 2.20 6.62 -13.72
N ILE A 198 2.19 6.85 -15.04
CA ILE A 198 3.31 6.51 -15.94
C ILE A 198 4.53 7.36 -15.60
N MET A 199 4.33 8.66 -15.39
CA MET A 199 5.39 9.57 -14.98
C MET A 199 6.01 9.14 -13.63
N ALA A 200 5.18 8.85 -12.62
CA ALA A 200 5.65 8.35 -11.33
C ALA A 200 6.43 7.02 -11.47
N PHE A 201 5.98 6.13 -12.36
CA PHE A 201 6.67 4.87 -12.64
C PHE A 201 8.06 5.11 -13.22
N ILE A 202 8.17 5.96 -14.26
CA ILE A 202 9.45 6.29 -14.89
C ILE A 202 10.39 6.98 -13.89
N VAL A 203 9.89 7.97 -13.15
CA VAL A 203 10.69 8.72 -12.16
C VAL A 203 11.18 7.82 -11.03
N SER A 204 10.46 6.75 -10.67
CA SER A 204 10.91 5.82 -9.63
C SER A 204 12.21 5.09 -9.97
N PHE A 205 12.55 4.97 -11.26
CA PHE A 205 13.80 4.38 -11.75
C PHE A 205 14.92 5.41 -11.91
N LEU A 206 14.69 6.68 -11.60
CA LEU A 206 15.71 7.71 -11.58
C LEU A 206 16.18 7.90 -10.13
N PRO A 207 17.43 7.53 -9.79
CA PRO A 207 17.93 7.73 -8.44
C PRO A 207 18.07 9.22 -8.11
N PRO A 208 17.78 9.63 -6.86
CA PRO A 208 17.96 11.02 -6.43
C PRO A 208 19.44 11.41 -6.31
N ASP A 209 19.73 12.69 -6.55
CA ASP A 209 21.08 13.28 -6.61
C ASP A 209 21.93 13.11 -5.33
N ASN A 210 21.29 12.75 -4.22
CA ASN A 210 21.96 12.48 -2.94
C ASN A 210 22.60 11.07 -2.87
N ILE A 211 22.44 10.24 -3.90
CA ILE A 211 23.07 8.94 -4.07
C ILE A 211 24.16 9.07 -5.16
N GLN A 212 25.43 9.26 -4.77
CA GLN A 212 26.52 9.52 -5.73
C GLN A 212 27.32 8.27 -6.13
N GLY A 213 27.83 8.25 -7.38
CA GLY A 213 28.79 7.26 -7.89
C GLY A 213 28.19 5.87 -8.11
N ASP A 214 28.98 4.81 -7.82
CA ASP A 214 28.64 3.39 -8.02
C ASP A 214 27.32 2.94 -7.36
N SER A 215 26.83 3.71 -6.38
CA SER A 215 25.56 3.46 -5.70
C SER A 215 24.32 3.74 -6.57
N THR A 216 24.45 4.55 -7.63
CA THR A 216 23.37 4.86 -8.57
C THR A 216 23.06 3.68 -9.51
N ASP A 217 24.08 3.05 -10.07
CA ASP A 217 23.88 1.90 -10.99
C ASP A 217 23.26 0.72 -10.22
N MET A 218 23.76 0.47 -9.00
CA MET A 218 23.21 -0.55 -8.11
C MET A 218 21.75 -0.25 -7.70
N TYR A 219 21.35 1.02 -7.57
CA TYR A 219 19.95 1.40 -7.29
C TYR A 219 19.03 0.91 -8.40
N VAL A 220 19.36 1.26 -9.65
CA VAL A 220 18.51 0.98 -10.80
C VAL A 220 18.45 -0.51 -11.07
N GLU A 221 19.59 -1.19 -11.09
CA GLU A 221 19.67 -2.63 -11.32
C GLU A 221 18.90 -3.42 -10.28
N LEU A 222 19.13 -3.15 -8.98
CA LEU A 222 18.45 -3.84 -7.90
C LEU A 222 16.93 -3.60 -7.94
N LEU A 223 16.51 -2.38 -8.21
CA LEU A 223 15.09 -2.03 -8.32
C LEU A 223 14.43 -2.73 -9.51
N VAL A 224 15.06 -2.73 -10.69
CA VAL A 224 14.55 -3.39 -11.90
C VAL A 224 14.44 -4.89 -11.70
N VAL A 225 15.48 -5.55 -11.21
CA VAL A 225 15.47 -7.00 -10.97
C VAL A 225 14.40 -7.35 -9.93
N SER A 226 14.36 -6.63 -8.81
CA SER A 226 13.35 -6.87 -7.75
C SER A 226 11.93 -6.67 -8.28
N PHE A 227 11.70 -5.61 -9.06
CA PHE A 227 10.41 -5.34 -9.67
C PHE A 227 9.99 -6.45 -10.64
N LEU A 228 10.88 -6.88 -11.55
CA LEU A 228 10.58 -7.94 -12.52
C LEU A 228 10.27 -9.27 -11.84
N VAL A 229 11.00 -9.62 -10.78
CA VAL A 229 10.72 -10.82 -9.97
C VAL A 229 9.31 -10.76 -9.37
N VAL A 230 8.94 -9.64 -8.75
CA VAL A 230 7.60 -9.50 -8.15
C VAL A 230 6.51 -9.44 -9.21
N LEU A 231 6.74 -8.75 -10.33
CA LEU A 231 5.80 -8.66 -11.44
C LEU A 231 5.51 -10.04 -12.04
N ALA A 232 6.51 -10.92 -12.11
CA ALA A 232 6.34 -12.26 -12.64
C ALA A 232 5.46 -13.16 -11.76
N LEU A 233 5.45 -12.97 -10.43
CA LEU A 233 4.78 -13.88 -9.48
C LEU A 233 3.27 -14.08 -9.78
N PRO A 234 2.43 -13.04 -9.94
CA PRO A 234 1.02 -13.22 -10.26
C PRO A 234 0.78 -13.93 -11.59
N PHE A 235 1.59 -13.65 -12.62
CA PHE A 235 1.45 -14.27 -13.94
C PHE A 235 1.85 -15.74 -13.92
N ILE A 236 2.92 -16.08 -13.20
CA ILE A 236 3.34 -17.48 -13.01
C ILE A 236 2.26 -18.25 -12.24
N LEU A 237 1.73 -17.67 -11.14
CA LEU A 237 0.65 -18.29 -10.37
C LEU A 237 -0.60 -18.52 -11.22
N TYR A 238 -0.96 -17.55 -12.07
CA TYR A 238 -2.08 -17.68 -12.99
C TYR A 238 -1.85 -18.75 -14.08
N ALA A 239 -0.62 -18.90 -14.58
CA ALA A 239 -0.29 -19.93 -15.57
C ALA A 239 -0.30 -21.35 -14.97
N VAL A 240 0.16 -21.50 -13.71
CA VAL A 240 0.32 -22.78 -13.01
C VAL A 240 -0.97 -23.23 -12.31
N HIS A 241 -1.99 -22.37 -12.19
CA HIS A 241 -3.23 -22.73 -11.49
C HIS A 241 -3.92 -23.96 -12.12
N ASP A 242 -4.51 -24.80 -11.27
CA ASP A 242 -5.24 -25.98 -11.74
C ASP A 242 -6.65 -25.57 -12.21
N ARG A 243 -6.88 -25.60 -13.52
CA ARG A 243 -8.18 -25.30 -14.13
C ARG A 243 -9.27 -26.32 -13.75
N LYS A 244 -8.92 -27.47 -13.19
CA LYS A 244 -9.86 -28.56 -12.87
C LYS A 244 -10.35 -28.57 -11.41
N GLY A 245 -9.81 -27.70 -10.53
CA GLY A 245 -10.24 -27.59 -9.14
C GLY A 245 -11.62 -26.94 -8.99
N LYS A 246 -12.58 -27.60 -8.31
CA LYS A 246 -13.82 -26.96 -7.87
C LYS A 246 -13.54 -26.10 -6.63
N GLY A 247 -13.67 -24.79 -6.77
CA GLY A 247 -13.39 -23.78 -5.75
C GLY A 247 -14.46 -23.65 -4.69
N ASN A 248 -14.80 -24.76 -4.06
CA ASN A 248 -15.63 -24.73 -2.88
C ASN A 248 -14.72 -24.71 -1.65
N THR A 249 -14.24 -23.52 -1.29
CA THR A 249 -13.51 -23.32 -0.03
C THR A 249 -14.41 -23.39 1.20
N GLY A 250 -15.73 -23.61 1.02
CA GLY A 250 -16.69 -23.79 2.12
C GLY A 250 -16.91 -22.55 2.98
N VAL A 251 -16.54 -21.37 2.49
CA VAL A 251 -16.66 -20.11 3.25
C VAL A 251 -17.41 -19.05 2.46
N THR A 252 -18.10 -18.19 3.19
CA THR A 252 -18.78 -17.01 2.65
C THR A 252 -18.01 -15.75 3.05
N LEU A 253 -17.92 -14.80 2.11
CA LEU A 253 -17.31 -13.49 2.36
C LEU A 253 -18.44 -12.49 2.59
N GLU A 254 -18.59 -12.01 3.83
CA GLU A 254 -19.60 -11.00 4.17
C GLU A 254 -18.99 -9.59 4.03
N PRO A 255 -19.52 -8.70 3.18
CA PRO A 255 -19.00 -7.35 3.02
C PRO A 255 -19.04 -6.53 4.31
N ILE A 256 -17.99 -5.75 4.54
CA ILE A 256 -17.91 -4.77 5.63
C ILE A 256 -18.45 -3.43 5.15
N ASN A 257 -19.40 -2.92 5.90
CA ASN A 257 -20.13 -1.69 5.69
C ASN A 257 -19.99 -0.80 6.95
N SER A 258 -20.48 0.44 6.89
CA SER A 258 -20.39 1.37 8.04
C SER A 258 -21.14 0.90 9.29
N GLN A 259 -22.01 -0.11 9.18
CA GLN A 259 -22.84 -0.63 10.27
C GLN A 259 -22.26 -1.87 10.95
N ASN A 260 -21.63 -2.78 10.19
CA ASN A 260 -21.07 -4.04 10.70
C ASN A 260 -19.54 -4.00 10.86
N ALA A 261 -18.92 -2.83 10.66
CA ALA A 261 -17.48 -2.65 10.79
C ALA A 261 -16.99 -2.99 12.21
N PRO A 262 -15.86 -3.71 12.36
CA PRO A 262 -15.30 -4.00 13.66
C PRO A 262 -14.91 -2.72 14.40
N LYS A 263 -14.90 -2.78 15.73
CA LYS A 263 -14.36 -1.69 16.56
C LYS A 263 -12.93 -1.38 16.10
N GLY A 264 -12.64 -0.10 15.89
CA GLY A 264 -11.32 0.34 15.44
C GLY A 264 -11.05 0.19 13.93
N HIS A 265 -11.96 -0.39 13.14
CA HIS A 265 -11.69 -0.69 11.73
C HIS A 265 -11.33 0.55 10.89
N PHE A 266 -12.01 1.67 11.13
CA PHE A 266 -11.75 2.93 10.42
C PHE A 266 -10.52 3.70 10.95
N PHE A 267 -9.86 3.23 12.01
CA PHE A 267 -8.56 3.75 12.45
C PHE A 267 -7.39 3.08 11.70
N LEU A 268 -7.60 1.88 11.14
CA LEU A 268 -6.58 1.18 10.36
C LEU A 268 -6.28 1.90 9.05
N HIS A 269 -5.08 1.78 8.48
CA HIS A 269 -4.81 2.37 7.17
C HIS A 269 -5.67 1.71 6.07
N PRO A 270 -6.28 2.45 5.12
CA PRO A 270 -7.15 1.87 4.08
C PRO A 270 -6.52 0.73 3.28
N ARG A 271 -5.20 0.77 3.05
CA ARG A 271 -4.45 -0.30 2.36
C ARG A 271 -4.39 -1.62 3.14
N ALA A 272 -4.53 -1.58 4.46
CA ALA A 272 -4.43 -2.74 5.35
C ALA A 272 -5.79 -3.40 5.65
N ARG A 273 -6.90 -2.74 5.33
CA ARG A 273 -8.25 -3.20 5.72
C ARG A 273 -8.71 -4.35 4.81
N SER A 274 -9.21 -5.42 5.42
CA SER A 274 -10.02 -6.41 4.68
C SER A 274 -11.41 -5.82 4.41
N PRO A 275 -11.93 -5.89 3.17
CA PRO A 275 -13.28 -5.42 2.87
C PRO A 275 -14.39 -6.41 3.25
N HIS A 276 -14.04 -7.62 3.72
CA HIS A 276 -15.00 -8.67 4.05
C HIS A 276 -14.60 -9.42 5.33
N TYR A 277 -15.60 -9.95 6.03
CA TYR A 277 -15.44 -11.02 7.01
C TYR A 277 -15.40 -12.37 6.30
N ILE A 278 -14.56 -13.28 6.82
CA ILE A 278 -14.57 -14.68 6.41
C ILE A 278 -15.47 -15.40 7.40
N VAL A 279 -16.65 -15.79 6.95
CA VAL A 279 -17.58 -16.61 7.73
C VAL A 279 -17.32 -18.05 7.31
N MET A 280 -16.76 -18.82 8.23
CA MET A 280 -16.67 -20.26 8.08
C MET A 280 -18.08 -20.81 8.20
N ASN A 281 -18.60 -21.49 7.17
CA ASN A 281 -19.83 -22.23 7.34
C ASN A 281 -19.52 -23.36 8.31
N ASP A 282 -19.93 -23.21 9.58
CA ASP A 282 -19.83 -24.30 10.54
C ASP A 282 -20.50 -25.53 9.92
N LYS A 283 -19.78 -26.65 9.95
CA LYS A 283 -20.36 -27.95 9.72
C LYS A 283 -21.56 -28.06 10.65
N LYS A 284 -22.73 -28.33 10.07
CA LYS A 284 -23.86 -28.95 10.77
C LYS A 284 -23.31 -29.92 11.82
N HIS A 285 -23.58 -29.63 13.08
CA HIS A 285 -23.81 -30.65 14.09
C HIS A 285 -25.28 -30.55 14.46
#